data_AF-A0AAU6KKC6-F1
#
_entry.id   AF-A0AAU6KKC6-F1
#
_cell.length_a   1.000
_cell.length_b   1.000
_cell.length_c   1.000
_cell.angle_alpha   90.00
_cell.angle_beta   90.00
_cell.angle_gamma   90.00
#
_symmetry.space_group_name_H-M   'P 1'
#
loop_
_entity.id
_entity.type
_entity.pdbx_description
1 polymer ?
#
loop_
_entity_poly.entity_id
_entity_poly.type
_entity_poly.pdbx_seq_one_letter_code
_entity_poly.pdbx_strand_id
1 'polypeptide(L)'
;MADEDLWESIDRLRAWLDANRAQGGQEGLLLRILKLSEEVGEVAEAVIGATGQNPRKGASHTWDDVRSELCDVVITALVALHTLTPDAREVFMAHLAGVTERSLGTNPTP
;
A
#
# COMPACT_ATOMS: atom_id res chain seq x y z
N MET A 1 22.26 -7.49 -8.56
CA MET A 1 21.25 -6.44 -8.79
C MET A 1 20.88 -5.95 -7.41
N ALA A 2 21.23 -4.71 -7.11
CA ALA A 2 21.26 -4.20 -5.75
C ALA A 2 19.83 -4.14 -5.19
N ASP A 3 19.71 -4.56 -3.93
CA ASP A 3 18.62 -4.28 -3.02
C ASP A 3 18.47 -2.75 -2.97
N GLU A 4 17.57 -2.19 -3.79
CA GLU A 4 17.25 -0.77 -3.73
C GLU A 4 16.53 -0.56 -2.40
N ASP A 5 16.95 0.43 -1.60
CA ASP A 5 16.26 0.73 -0.35
C ASP A 5 14.79 1.03 -0.69
N LEU A 6 13.85 0.34 -0.04
CA LEU A 6 12.41 0.50 -0.26
C LEU A 6 12.02 1.99 -0.36
N TRP A 7 12.60 2.81 0.50
CA TRP A 7 12.33 4.24 0.54
C TRP A 7 12.89 5.00 -0.67
N GLU A 8 14.05 4.62 -1.20
CA GLU A 8 14.54 5.17 -2.47
C GLU A 8 13.57 4.87 -3.63
N SER A 9 13.04 3.65 -3.70
CA SER A 9 12.03 3.30 -4.72
C SER A 9 10.73 4.09 -4.54
N ILE A 10 10.24 4.24 -3.30
CA ILE A 10 9.04 5.03 -2.99
C ILE A 10 9.24 6.51 -3.35
N ASP A 11 10.40 7.07 -3.05
CA ASP A 11 10.75 8.46 -3.38
C ASP A 11 10.74 8.68 -4.89
N ARG A 12 11.33 7.75 -5.65
CA ARG A 12 11.33 7.77 -7.11
C ARG A 12 9.91 7.68 -7.69
N LEU A 13 9.07 6.80 -7.16
CA LEU A 13 7.66 6.68 -7.58
C LEU A 13 6.87 7.94 -7.28
N ARG A 14 7.01 8.50 -6.07
CA ARG A 14 6.35 9.74 -5.66
C ARG A 14 6.80 10.92 -6.53
N ALA A 15 8.10 11.03 -6.82
CA ALA A 15 8.65 12.06 -7.71
C ALA A 15 8.12 11.92 -9.15
N TRP A 16 8.06 10.69 -9.68
CA TRP A 16 7.47 10.43 -10.99
C TRP A 16 5.99 10.80 -11.04
N LEU A 17 5.20 10.45 -10.02
CA LEU A 17 3.79 10.85 -9.93
C LEU A 17 3.63 12.37 -9.81
N ASP A 18 4.52 13.04 -9.08
CA ASP A 18 4.53 14.50 -8.98
C ASP A 18 4.80 15.19 -10.32
N ALA A 19 5.68 14.61 -11.14
CA ALA A 19 6.01 15.14 -12.47
C ALA A 19 4.89 14.92 -13.50
N ASN A 20 4.04 13.90 -13.30
CA ASN A 20 3.00 13.51 -14.26
C ASN A 20 1.57 13.86 -13.81
N ARG A 21 1.40 14.62 -12.72
CA ARG A 21 0.07 14.97 -12.21
C ARG A 21 -0.55 16.13 -12.99
N ALA A 22 -1.86 16.03 -13.24
CA ALA A 22 -2.65 17.15 -13.75
C ALA A 22 -2.94 18.20 -12.66
N GLN A 23 -3.05 17.78 -11.39
CA GLN A 23 -3.40 18.63 -10.25
C GLN A 23 -2.34 18.56 -9.15
N GLY A 24 -1.95 19.73 -8.60
CA GLY A 24 -0.99 19.84 -7.51
C GLY A 24 -1.64 20.16 -6.15
N GLY A 25 -0.82 20.40 -5.13
CA GLY A 25 -1.27 20.84 -3.81
C GLY A 25 -2.23 19.85 -3.11
N GLN A 26 -3.25 20.39 -2.43
CA GLN A 26 -4.20 19.60 -1.64
C GLN A 26 -5.01 18.61 -2.48
N GLU A 27 -5.39 18.99 -3.70
CA GLU A 27 -6.16 18.10 -4.59
C GLU A 27 -5.36 16.86 -4.99
N GLY A 28 -4.09 17.03 -5.37
CA GLY A 28 -3.20 15.92 -5.68
C GLY A 28 -2.99 14.96 -4.50
N LEU A 29 -2.93 15.49 -3.28
CA LEU A 29 -2.89 14.69 -2.06
C LEU A 29 -4.18 13.89 -1.86
N LEU A 30 -5.35 14.53 -1.98
CA LEU A 30 -6.64 13.86 -1.82
C LEU A 30 -6.82 12.74 -2.84
N LEU A 31 -6.42 12.96 -4.09
CA LEU A 31 -6.45 11.92 -5.14
C LEU A 31 -5.55 10.72 -4.80
N ARG A 32 -4.37 10.94 -4.22
CA ARG A 32 -3.50 9.83 -3.74
C ARG A 32 -4.10 9.04 -2.61
N ILE A 33 -4.80 9.72 -1.69
CA ILE A 33 -5.52 9.04 -0.61
C ILE A 33 -6.70 8.24 -1.20
N LEU A 34 -7.43 8.79 -2.17
CA LEU A 34 -8.55 8.09 -2.81
C LEU A 34 -8.10 6.85 -3.60
N LYS A 35 -6.91 6.87 -4.20
CA LYS A 35 -6.32 5.71 -4.90
C LYS A 35 -6.28 4.46 -4.02
N LEU A 36 -6.09 4.58 -2.70
CA LEU A 36 -6.15 3.45 -1.77
C LEU A 36 -7.47 2.66 -1.85
N SER A 37 -8.59 3.34 -2.08
CA SER A 37 -9.90 2.67 -2.19
C SER A 37 -10.01 1.86 -3.48
N GLU A 38 -9.33 2.30 -4.54
CA GLU A 38 -9.25 1.57 -5.82
C GLU A 38 -8.44 0.28 -5.64
N GLU A 39 -7.22 0.37 -5.09
CA GLU A 39 -6.34 -0.77 -4.86
C GLU A 39 -6.97 -1.82 -3.92
N VAL A 40 -7.66 -1.37 -2.86
CA VAL A 40 -8.41 -2.29 -1.97
C VAL A 40 -9.56 -2.97 -2.72
N GLY A 41 -10.18 -2.28 -3.67
CA GLY A 41 -11.19 -2.85 -4.56
C GLY A 41 -10.61 -3.94 -5.47
N GLU A 42 -9.40 -3.72 -5.99
CA GLU A 42 -8.68 -4.69 -6.83
C GLU A 42 -8.27 -5.93 -6.01
N VAL A 43 -7.80 -5.77 -4.77
CA VAL A 43 -7.60 -6.91 -3.84
C VAL A 43 -8.90 -7.71 -3.67
N ALA A 44 -10.03 -7.03 -3.49
CA ALA A 44 -11.32 -7.70 -3.33
C ALA A 44 -11.72 -8.46 -4.61
N GLU A 45 -11.52 -7.87 -5.79
CA GLU A 45 -11.75 -8.55 -7.08
C GLU A 45 -10.85 -9.77 -7.26
N ALA A 46 -9.56 -9.65 -6.92
CA ALA A 46 -8.60 -10.74 -6.99
C ALA A 46 -8.99 -11.89 -6.05
N VAL A 47 -9.40 -11.60 -4.81
CA VAL A 47 -9.86 -12.62 -3.84
C VAL A 47 -11.12 -13.33 -4.34
N ILE A 48 -12.12 -12.57 -4.82
CA ILE A 48 -13.35 -13.15 -5.37
C ILE A 48 -13.03 -14.05 -6.58
N GLY A 49 -12.10 -13.61 -7.43
CA GLY A 49 -11.62 -14.38 -8.57
C GLY A 49 -10.85 -15.64 -8.17
N ALA A 50 -9.97 -15.57 -7.18
CA ALA A 50 -9.14 -16.69 -6.70
C ALA A 50 -9.96 -17.74 -5.96
N THR A 51 -11.04 -17.33 -5.30
CA THR A 51 -11.95 -18.22 -4.57
C THR A 51 -13.11 -18.74 -5.43
N GLY A 52 -13.19 -18.33 -6.70
CA GLY A 52 -14.24 -18.73 -7.64
C GLY A 52 -15.64 -18.26 -7.24
N GLN A 53 -15.75 -17.25 -6.39
CA GLN A 53 -17.03 -16.79 -5.84
C GLN A 53 -17.81 -15.88 -6.81
N ASN A 54 -17.27 -15.61 -8.01
CA ASN A 54 -17.99 -14.92 -9.07
C ASN A 54 -18.69 -15.92 -10.01
N PRO A 55 -20.01 -16.14 -9.89
CA PRO A 55 -20.72 -17.16 -10.67
C PRO A 55 -20.73 -16.86 -12.18
N ARG A 56 -20.45 -15.61 -12.57
CA ARG A 56 -20.41 -15.19 -13.98
C ARG A 56 -19.05 -15.42 -14.64
N LYS A 57 -17.97 -15.54 -13.86
CA LYS A 57 -16.59 -15.63 -14.37
C LYS A 57 -15.83 -16.88 -13.90
N GLY A 58 -16.32 -17.62 -12.90
CA GLY A 58 -15.60 -18.76 -12.32
C GLY A 58 -14.32 -18.32 -11.61
N ALA A 59 -13.32 -19.20 -11.53
CA ALA A 59 -12.00 -18.86 -11.00
C ALA A 59 -11.22 -18.04 -12.04
N SER A 60 -11.22 -16.71 -11.89
CA SER A 60 -10.60 -15.77 -12.84
C SER A 60 -9.22 -15.26 -12.42
N HIS A 61 -8.86 -15.46 -11.15
CA HIS A 61 -7.59 -15.02 -10.57
C HIS A 61 -6.95 -16.17 -9.79
N THR A 62 -5.72 -15.95 -9.38
CA THR A 62 -4.90 -16.82 -8.55
C THR A 62 -4.58 -16.12 -7.23
N TRP A 63 -4.05 -16.86 -6.26
CA TRP A 63 -3.50 -16.26 -5.04
C TRP A 63 -2.19 -15.49 -5.29
N ASP A 64 -1.56 -15.62 -6.46
CA ASP A 64 -0.45 -14.74 -6.87
C ASP A 64 -0.98 -13.34 -7.21
N ASP A 65 -2.12 -13.26 -7.88
CA ASP A 65 -2.76 -11.97 -8.18
C ASP A 65 -3.13 -11.25 -6.88
N VAL A 66 -3.74 -11.94 -5.91
CA VAL A 66 -4.04 -11.37 -4.58
C VAL A 66 -2.79 -10.81 -3.90
N ARG A 67 -1.64 -11.49 -4.03
CA ARG A 67 -0.37 -11.01 -3.46
C ARG A 67 0.12 -9.76 -4.17
N SER A 68 -0.03 -9.68 -5.49
CA SER A 68 0.31 -8.49 -6.28
C SER A 68 -0.53 -7.30 -5.82
N GLU A 69 -1.86 -7.45 -5.78
CA GLU A 69 -2.76 -6.35 -5.39
C GLU A 69 -2.50 -5.86 -3.95
N LEU A 70 -2.14 -6.77 -3.04
CA LEU A 70 -1.73 -6.38 -1.68
C LEU A 70 -0.44 -5.55 -1.68
N CYS A 71 0.52 -5.86 -2.56
CA CYS A 71 1.71 -5.04 -2.73
C CYS A 71 1.34 -3.65 -3.28
N ASP A 72 0.40 -3.56 -4.21
CA ASP A 72 -0.03 -2.28 -4.78
C ASP A 72 -0.73 -1.38 -3.74
N VAL A 73 -1.54 -1.97 -2.84
CA VAL A 73 -2.07 -1.26 -1.66
C VAL A 73 -0.94 -0.71 -0.78
N VAL A 74 0.07 -1.53 -0.46
CA VAL A 74 1.20 -1.11 0.40
C VAL A 74 2.00 0.00 -0.26
N ILE A 75 2.35 -0.13 -1.54
CA ILE A 75 3.09 0.87 -2.29
C ILE A 75 2.30 2.18 -2.34
N THR A 76 1.01 2.13 -2.67
CA THR A 76 0.12 3.28 -2.72
C THR A 76 0.03 3.99 -1.36
N ALA A 77 -0.05 3.23 -0.26
CA ALA A 77 -0.07 3.80 1.08
C ALA A 77 1.24 4.51 1.44
N LEU A 78 2.39 3.92 1.11
CA LEU A 78 3.70 4.53 1.35
C LEU A 78 3.91 5.80 0.52
N VAL A 79 3.50 5.80 -0.75
CA VAL A 79 3.53 6.99 -1.62
C VAL A 79 2.61 8.10 -1.08
N ALA A 80 1.41 7.74 -0.60
CA ALA A 80 0.49 8.71 0.01
C ALA A 80 1.08 9.31 1.30
N LEU A 81 1.69 8.48 2.16
CA LEU A 81 2.40 8.94 3.37
C LEU A 81 3.56 9.87 3.01
N HIS A 82 4.37 9.52 2.02
CA HIS A 82 5.46 10.37 1.51
C HIS A 82 4.95 11.66 0.86
N THR A 83 3.70 11.70 0.40
CA THR A 83 3.10 12.95 -0.06
C THR A 83 2.71 13.85 1.11
N LEU A 84 2.29 13.28 2.24
CA LEU A 84 1.88 14.02 3.44
C LEU A 84 3.05 14.61 4.21
N THR A 85 4.19 13.92 4.24
CA THR A 85 5.36 14.31 5.02
C THR A 85 6.66 13.89 4.32
N PRO A 86 7.71 14.72 4.35
CA PRO A 86 9.05 14.32 3.90
C PRO A 86 9.68 13.25 4.81
N ASP A 87 9.27 13.16 6.08
CA ASP A 87 9.82 12.22 7.07
C ASP A 87 9.04 10.89 7.10
N ALA A 88 8.53 10.45 5.95
CA ALA A 88 7.61 9.32 5.88
C ALA A 88 8.22 8.01 6.38
N ARG A 89 9.53 7.83 6.16
CA ARG A 89 10.30 6.70 6.67
C ARG A 89 10.26 6.63 8.18
N GLU A 90 10.62 7.72 8.85
CA GLU A 90 10.67 7.81 10.30
C GLU A 90 9.28 7.64 10.91
N VAL A 91 8.26 8.27 10.32
CA VAL A 91 6.86 8.16 10.77
C VAL A 91 6.37 6.72 10.66
N PHE A 92 6.60 6.06 9.53
CA PHE A 92 6.19 4.66 9.35
C PHE A 92 6.90 3.73 10.33
N MET A 93 8.23 3.84 10.44
CA MET A 93 9.03 2.97 11.31
C MET A 93 8.67 3.15 12.78
N ALA A 94 8.46 4.38 13.24
CA ALA A 94 8.03 4.66 14.61
C ALA A 94 6.63 4.10 14.88
N HIS A 95 5.69 4.25 13.93
CA HIS A 95 4.34 3.71 14.07
C HIS A 95 4.35 2.18 14.11
N LEU A 96 5.10 1.54 13.19
CA LEU A 96 5.25 0.10 13.12
C LEU A 96 5.85 -0.44 14.42
N ALA A 97 6.94 0.14 14.92
CA ALA A 97 7.56 -0.25 16.19
C ALA A 97 6.56 -0.18 17.36
N GLY A 98 5.77 0.90 17.43
CA GLY A 98 4.74 1.04 18.46
C GLY A 98 3.61 0.01 18.35
N VAL A 99 3.18 -0.35 17.13
CA VAL A 99 2.20 -1.43 16.92
C VAL A 99 2.77 -2.78 17.31
N THR A 100 4.01 -3.07 16.93
CA THR A 100 4.73 -4.30 17.28
C THR A 100 4.85 -4.45 18.80
N GLU A 101 5.29 -3.41 19.50
CA GLU A 101 5.40 -3.43 20.97
C GLU A 101 4.05 -3.70 21.63
N ARG A 102 2.97 -3.03 21.21
CA ARG A 102 1.64 -3.25 21.77
C ARG A 102 1.06 -4.64 21.49
N SER A 103 1.39 -5.21 20.33
CA SER A 103 0.79 -6.47 19.87
C SER A 103 1.55 -7.69 20.38
N LEU A 104 2.87 -7.57 20.54
CA LEU A 104 3.77 -8.66 20.93
C LEU A 104 4.34 -8.50 22.35
N GLY A 105 4.18 -7.32 22.98
CA GLY A 105 4.66 -6.99 24.31
C GLY A 105 3.67 -7.36 25.42
N THR A 106 4.10 -8.28 26.29
CA THR A 106 3.47 -8.85 27.51
C THR A 106 2.41 -9.94 27.31
N ASN A 107 2.86 -11.17 27.10
CA ASN A 107 2.28 -12.33 27.78
C ASN A 107 2.88 -12.40 29.20
N PRO A 108 2.14 -12.13 30.28
CA PRO A 108 2.54 -12.64 31.59
C PRO A 108 2.41 -14.16 31.55
N THR A 109 3.53 -14.87 31.72
CA THR A 109 3.58 -16.33 31.89
C THR A 109 2.64 -16.76 33.04
N PRO A 110 1.93 -17.91 32.93
CA PRO A 110 0.92 -18.36 33.90
C PRO A 110 1.41 -18.48 35.35
#